data_AF-A0A1G1XNP8-F1
#
_entry.id   AF-A0A1G1XNP8-F1
#
_cell.length_a   1.000
_cell.length_b   1.000
_cell.length_c   1.000
_cell.angle_alpha   90.00
_cell.angle_beta   90.00
_cell.angle_gamma   90.00
#
_symmetry.space_group_name_H-M   'P 1'
#
loop_
_entity.id
_entity.type
_entity.pdbx_description
1 polymer ?
#
loop_
_entity_poly.entity_id
_entity_poly.type
_entity_poly.pdbx_seq_one_letter_code
_entity_poly.pdbx_strand_id
1 'polypeptide(L)'
;MAEAPQKTIDCLRRYLAKVNTVGSATNFEPIMKFVGINNSRTIHTWLNGNSKPLGPKLLKVRYFLENQGNSIFELEKLDKEVYDLGKFIAFGHLDFTETIQELGYKSVDSLLDVLLGRSGISDEKKVKINVLLKKISKEPKSDQIPRASLKTLPPEKKQSEAIDSSKDYQEQISPEFEEETILLLKMLKKNIKLLNPRLANLISDKVSAQNRGVFRDRAGKKLVSELTSELGAVKLQLNSMCSETARNLNLQKCETGGQK
;
A
#
# COMPACT_ATOMS: atom_id res chain seq x y z
N MET A 1 1.67 -23.23 -24.75
CA MET A 1 1.00 -22.15 -25.50
C MET A 1 0.83 -20.98 -24.54
N ALA A 2 1.35 -19.79 -24.88
CA ALA A 2 1.16 -18.61 -24.04
C ALA A 2 -0.32 -18.18 -24.10
N GLU A 3 -0.96 -17.94 -22.96
CA GLU A 3 -2.31 -17.36 -22.93
C GLU A 3 -2.29 -15.97 -23.59
N ALA A 4 -3.34 -15.65 -24.35
CA ALA A 4 -3.47 -14.33 -24.96
C ALA A 4 -3.51 -13.23 -23.89
N PRO A 5 -3.01 -12.02 -24.18
CA PRO A 5 -2.97 -10.93 -23.22
C PRO A 5 -4.36 -10.50 -22.80
N GLN A 6 -4.54 -10.30 -21.50
CA GLN A 6 -5.84 -9.96 -20.93
C GLN A 6 -5.80 -8.63 -20.18
N LYS A 7 -6.97 -7.99 -20.06
CA LYS A 7 -7.11 -6.76 -19.28
C LYS A 7 -6.87 -7.05 -17.81
N THR A 8 -6.23 -6.10 -17.13
CA THR A 8 -5.85 -6.21 -15.71
C THR A 8 -7.00 -6.67 -14.82
N ILE A 9 -8.21 -6.12 -15.01
CA ILE A 9 -9.37 -6.43 -14.17
C ILE A 9 -9.86 -7.86 -14.34
N ASP A 10 -9.79 -8.40 -15.56
CA ASP A 10 -10.25 -9.75 -15.84
C ASP A 10 -9.25 -10.77 -15.28
N CYS A 11 -7.94 -10.50 -15.42
CA CYS A 11 -6.89 -11.27 -14.73
C CYS A 11 -7.04 -11.22 -13.21
N LEU A 12 -7.30 -10.04 -12.64
CA LEU A 12 -7.49 -9.87 -11.21
C LEU A 12 -8.66 -10.72 -10.72
N ARG A 13 -9.81 -10.68 -11.40
CA ARG A 13 -10.99 -11.47 -11.01
C ARG A 13 -10.73 -12.96 -11.11
N ARG A 14 -10.11 -13.44 -12.20
CA ARG A 14 -9.73 -14.85 -12.35
C ARG A 14 -8.79 -15.30 -11.24
N TYR A 15 -7.75 -14.50 -10.95
CA TYR A 15 -6.81 -14.77 -9.86
C TYR A 15 -7.53 -14.85 -8.51
N LEU A 16 -8.34 -13.83 -8.18
CA LEU A 16 -9.05 -13.77 -6.91
C LEU A 16 -10.10 -14.90 -6.77
N ALA A 17 -10.81 -15.25 -7.84
CA ALA A 17 -11.74 -16.38 -7.84
C ALA A 17 -11.01 -17.71 -7.60
N LYS A 18 -9.88 -17.93 -8.29
CA LYS A 18 -9.05 -19.14 -8.11
C LYS A 18 -8.57 -19.29 -6.68
N VAL A 19 -8.11 -18.20 -6.06
CA VAL A 19 -7.61 -18.23 -4.68
C VAL A 19 -8.75 -18.33 -3.66
N ASN A 20 -9.95 -17.86 -3.99
CA ASN A 20 -11.14 -17.97 -3.14
C ASN A 20 -11.76 -19.38 -3.13
N THR A 21 -11.55 -20.20 -4.16
CA THR A 21 -12.14 -21.55 -4.25
C THR A 21 -11.37 -22.64 -3.49
N VAL A 22 -10.13 -22.38 -3.06
CA VAL A 22 -9.28 -23.38 -2.41
C VAL A 22 -9.60 -23.47 -0.91
N GLY A 23 -10.75 -24.09 -0.58
CA GLY A 23 -11.05 -24.84 0.65
C GLY A 23 -10.78 -24.28 2.07
N SER A 24 -10.15 -23.12 2.25
CA SER A 24 -9.86 -22.51 3.54
C SER A 24 -9.94 -20.99 3.44
N ALA A 25 -10.02 -20.31 4.59
CA ALA A 25 -10.19 -18.87 4.75
C ALA A 25 -9.60 -18.04 3.60
N THR A 26 -10.41 -17.13 3.02
CA THR A 26 -10.06 -16.21 1.92
C THR A 26 -8.60 -15.77 1.95
N ASN A 27 -7.74 -16.47 1.20
CA ASN A 27 -6.30 -16.25 1.28
C ASN A 27 -5.85 -15.15 0.30
N PHE A 28 -6.32 -13.93 0.54
CA PHE A 28 -5.88 -12.75 -0.21
C PHE A 28 -4.55 -12.19 0.28
N GLU A 29 -3.92 -12.83 1.27
CA GLU A 29 -2.71 -12.33 1.92
C GLU A 29 -1.58 -11.98 0.94
N PRO A 30 -1.26 -12.80 -0.09
CA PRO A 30 -0.15 -12.49 -1.00
C PRO A 30 -0.34 -11.16 -1.75
N ILE A 31 -1.53 -10.94 -2.31
CA ILE A 31 -1.83 -9.71 -3.06
C ILE A 31 -2.01 -8.52 -2.11
N MET A 32 -2.61 -8.74 -0.93
CA MET A 32 -2.77 -7.72 0.08
C MET A 32 -1.41 -7.19 0.56
N LYS A 33 -0.49 -8.08 0.91
CA LYS A 33 0.87 -7.75 1.35
C LYS A 33 1.65 -7.03 0.25
N PHE A 34 1.62 -7.53 -0.98
CA PHE A 34 2.34 -6.90 -2.10
C PHE A 34 1.81 -5.49 -2.42
N VAL A 35 0.49 -5.33 -2.48
CA VAL A 35 -0.12 -4.04 -2.82
C VAL A 35 -0.09 -3.05 -1.64
N GLY A 36 0.04 -3.54 -0.40
CA GLY A 36 -0.03 -2.74 0.82
C GLY A 36 -1.48 -2.45 1.23
N ILE A 37 -2.33 -3.48 1.21
CA ILE A 37 -3.74 -3.41 1.60
C ILE A 37 -3.93 -4.19 2.88
N ASN A 38 -4.39 -3.52 3.93
CA ASN A 38 -4.62 -4.14 5.24
C ASN A 38 -6.07 -4.62 5.42
N ASN A 39 -6.95 -4.39 4.43
CA ASN A 39 -8.38 -4.69 4.52
C ASN A 39 -8.85 -5.58 3.36
N SER A 40 -9.16 -6.84 3.67
CA SER A 40 -9.69 -7.84 2.74
C SER A 40 -10.99 -7.40 2.04
N ARG A 41 -11.80 -6.55 2.69
CA ARG A 41 -13.02 -5.96 2.06
C ARG A 41 -12.69 -5.25 0.75
N THR A 42 -11.53 -4.60 0.65
CA THR A 42 -11.09 -3.95 -0.59
C THR A 42 -10.96 -4.97 -1.72
N ILE A 43 -10.33 -6.11 -1.43
CA ILE A 43 -10.14 -7.19 -2.39
C ILE A 43 -11.50 -7.80 -2.78
N HIS A 44 -12.39 -8.03 -1.81
CA HIS A 44 -13.75 -8.48 -2.09
C HIS A 44 -14.52 -7.50 -2.98
N THR A 45 -14.38 -6.19 -2.79
CA THR A 45 -15.02 -5.21 -3.67
C THR A 45 -14.47 -5.24 -5.09
N TRP A 46 -13.19 -5.58 -5.28
CA TRP A 46 -12.59 -5.78 -6.61
C TRP A 46 -13.08 -7.07 -7.27
N LEU A 47 -13.12 -8.17 -6.52
CA LEU A 47 -13.64 -9.46 -6.97
C LEU A 47 -15.08 -9.31 -7.45
N ASN A 48 -15.94 -8.69 -6.64
CA ASN A 48 -17.36 -8.48 -6.95
C ASN A 48 -17.59 -7.38 -8.02
N GLY A 49 -16.55 -6.67 -8.44
CA GLY A 49 -16.66 -5.60 -9.43
C GLY A 49 -17.28 -4.29 -8.93
N ASN A 50 -17.55 -4.17 -7.63
CA ASN A 50 -18.09 -2.97 -7.00
C ASN A 50 -17.09 -1.81 -6.96
N SER A 51 -15.79 -2.10 -7.04
CA SER A 51 -14.75 -1.09 -7.17
C SER A 51 -13.57 -1.64 -8.00
N LYS A 52 -12.61 -0.77 -8.35
CA LYS A 52 -11.40 -1.15 -9.08
C LYS A 52 -10.17 -0.57 -8.40
N PRO A 53 -9.00 -1.21 -8.50
CA PRO A 53 -7.75 -0.61 -8.07
C PRO A 53 -7.45 0.66 -8.87
N LEU A 54 -6.92 1.69 -8.21
CA LEU A 54 -6.58 2.99 -8.78
C LEU A 54 -5.18 3.44 -8.33
N GLY A 55 -4.58 4.35 -9.10
CA GLY A 55 -3.30 4.98 -8.77
C GLY A 55 -2.17 3.96 -8.50
N PRO A 56 -1.37 4.15 -7.44
CA PRO A 56 -0.27 3.22 -7.10
C PRO A 56 -0.73 1.78 -6.88
N LYS A 57 -1.95 1.57 -6.36
CA LYS A 57 -2.49 0.22 -6.15
C LYS A 57 -2.71 -0.51 -7.48
N LEU A 58 -3.21 0.20 -8.50
CA LEU A 58 -3.39 -0.38 -9.83
C LEU A 58 -2.05 -0.79 -10.44
N LEU A 59 -1.03 0.06 -10.31
CA LEU A 59 0.32 -0.25 -10.77
C LEU A 59 0.83 -1.55 -10.12
N LYS A 60 0.78 -1.63 -8.78
CA LYS A 60 1.20 -2.82 -8.04
C LYS A 60 0.40 -4.06 -8.42
N VAL A 61 -0.92 -3.95 -8.58
CA VAL A 61 -1.77 -5.07 -9.01
C VAL A 61 -1.34 -5.63 -10.38
N ARG A 62 -1.00 -4.76 -11.36
CA ARG A 62 -0.55 -5.21 -12.68
C ARG A 62 0.71 -6.06 -12.60
N TYR A 63 1.75 -5.54 -11.96
CA TYR A 63 3.02 -6.25 -11.83
C TYR A 63 2.92 -7.47 -10.91
N PHE A 64 2.05 -7.44 -9.90
CA PHE A 64 1.75 -8.62 -9.10
C PHE A 64 1.18 -9.74 -9.97
N LEU A 65 0.14 -9.46 -10.76
CA LEU A 65 -0.51 -10.47 -11.60
C LEU A 65 0.44 -11.01 -12.66
N GLU A 66 1.26 -10.15 -13.27
CA GLU A 66 2.31 -10.56 -14.20
C GLU A 66 3.33 -11.49 -13.52
N ASN A 67 3.76 -11.15 -12.30
CA ASN A 67 4.65 -12.01 -11.51
C ASN A 67 4.00 -13.34 -11.11
N GLN A 68 2.66 -13.43 -11.08
CA GLN A 68 1.92 -14.68 -10.92
C GLN A 68 1.74 -15.44 -12.26
N GLY A 69 2.38 -14.99 -13.34
CA GLY A 69 2.36 -15.64 -14.65
C GLY A 69 1.21 -15.21 -15.58
N ASN A 70 0.48 -14.15 -15.26
CA ASN A 70 -0.59 -13.64 -16.13
C ASN A 70 -0.01 -12.70 -17.19
N SER A 71 -0.37 -12.87 -18.46
CA SER A 71 -0.09 -11.84 -19.47
C SER A 71 -1.05 -10.66 -19.33
N ILE A 72 -0.50 -9.48 -19.06
CA ILE A 72 -1.26 -8.23 -18.83
C ILE A 72 -1.10 -7.32 -20.04
N PHE A 73 -2.18 -7.18 -20.80
CA PHE A 73 -2.20 -6.39 -22.04
C PHE A 73 -1.72 -4.95 -21.86
N GLU A 74 -2.05 -4.32 -20.73
CA GLU A 74 -1.66 -2.94 -20.49
C GLU A 74 -0.17 -2.76 -20.20
N LEU A 75 0.54 -3.83 -19.77
CA LEU A 75 1.98 -3.79 -19.57
C LEU A 75 2.75 -4.06 -20.86
N GLU A 76 2.26 -4.96 -21.71
CA GLU A 76 2.89 -5.30 -22.99
C GLU A 76 2.97 -4.14 -23.98
N LYS A 77 2.09 -3.15 -23.81
CA LYS A 77 2.07 -1.93 -24.64
C LYS A 77 3.04 -0.85 -24.19
N LEU A 78 3.64 -1.00 -23.01
CA LEU A 78 4.54 0.00 -22.48
C LEU A 78 5.88 -0.06 -23.20
N ASP A 79 6.47 1.11 -23.42
CA ASP A 79 7.89 1.20 -23.75
C ASP A 79 8.70 0.46 -22.68
N LYS A 80 9.75 -0.26 -23.09
CA LYS A 80 10.57 -1.10 -22.21
C LYS A 80 11.07 -0.34 -20.98
N GLU A 81 11.50 0.91 -21.16
CA GLU A 81 11.97 1.77 -20.07
C GLU A 81 10.87 2.06 -19.04
N VAL A 82 9.65 2.32 -19.52
CA VAL A 82 8.50 2.63 -18.67
C VAL A 82 8.03 1.39 -17.94
N TYR A 83 8.04 0.24 -18.62
CA TYR A 83 7.79 -1.06 -18.02
C TYR A 83 8.79 -1.35 -16.90
N ASP A 84 10.10 -1.24 -17.19
CA ASP A 84 11.14 -1.52 -16.21
C ASP A 84 11.01 -0.57 -15.00
N LEU A 85 10.83 0.74 -15.23
CA LEU A 85 10.62 1.71 -14.14
C LEU A 85 9.41 1.36 -13.28
N GLY A 86 8.27 1.06 -13.92
CA GLY A 86 7.04 0.69 -13.23
C GLY A 86 7.23 -0.55 -12.37
N LYS A 87 8.01 -1.53 -12.86
CA LYS A 87 8.39 -2.73 -12.12
C LYS A 87 9.22 -2.38 -10.88
N PHE A 88 10.30 -1.60 -11.02
CA PHE A 88 11.13 -1.21 -9.88
C PHE A 88 10.32 -0.50 -8.78
N ILE A 89 9.40 0.39 -9.16
CA ILE A 89 8.51 1.08 -8.22
C ILE A 89 7.50 0.11 -7.58
N ALA A 90 6.86 -0.76 -8.38
CA ALA A 90 5.85 -1.68 -7.88
C ALA A 90 6.41 -2.66 -6.82
N PHE A 91 7.65 -3.11 -7.02
CA PHE A 91 8.37 -4.00 -6.11
C PHE A 91 9.06 -3.25 -4.95
N GLY A 92 8.94 -1.93 -4.87
CA GLY A 92 9.46 -1.13 -3.75
C GLY A 92 10.96 -0.86 -3.80
N HIS A 93 11.61 -1.04 -4.96
CA HIS A 93 13.01 -0.67 -5.14
C HIS A 93 13.22 0.84 -5.36
N LEU A 94 12.15 1.54 -5.72
CA LEU A 94 12.11 2.99 -5.93
C LEU A 94 10.88 3.57 -5.24
N ASP A 95 11.05 4.73 -4.59
CA ASP A 95 9.93 5.54 -4.12
C ASP A 95 9.42 6.47 -5.22
N PHE A 96 8.12 6.77 -5.18
CA PHE A 96 7.50 7.71 -6.11
C PHE A 96 8.08 9.13 -5.97
N THR A 97 8.33 9.58 -4.74
CA THR A 97 8.78 10.97 -4.47
C THR A 97 10.19 11.20 -5.01
N GLU A 98 11.09 10.27 -4.75
CA GLU A 98 12.47 10.32 -5.27
C GLU A 98 12.46 10.23 -6.79
N THR A 99 11.66 9.31 -7.35
CA THR A 99 11.57 9.11 -8.81
C THR A 99 11.08 10.37 -9.53
N ILE A 100 10.05 11.06 -9.01
CA ILE A 100 9.55 12.29 -9.67
C ILE A 100 10.59 13.41 -9.63
N GLN A 101 11.40 13.50 -8.57
CA GLN A 101 12.46 14.50 -8.45
C GLN A 101 13.58 14.21 -9.46
N GLU A 102 14.05 12.97 -9.53
CA GLU A 102 15.11 12.58 -10.45
C GLU A 102 14.71 12.73 -11.94
N LEU A 103 13.47 12.37 -12.27
CA LEU A 103 12.99 12.40 -13.64
C LEU A 103 12.35 13.74 -14.05
N GLY A 104 12.16 14.66 -13.10
CA GLY A 104 11.55 15.97 -13.32
C GLY A 104 10.06 15.91 -13.68
N TYR A 105 9.29 15.05 -13.00
CA TYR A 105 7.83 15.05 -13.09
C TYR A 105 7.23 16.08 -12.13
N LYS A 106 6.11 16.71 -12.51
CA LYS A 106 5.44 17.73 -11.70
C LYS A 106 4.71 17.14 -10.50
N SER A 107 4.22 15.92 -10.64
CA SER A 107 3.44 15.22 -9.62
C SER A 107 3.52 13.71 -9.78
N VAL A 108 3.15 12.97 -8.74
CA VAL A 108 3.01 11.52 -8.77
C VAL A 108 1.98 11.08 -9.82
N ASP A 109 0.88 11.81 -9.97
CA ASP A 109 -0.15 11.49 -10.97
C ASP A 109 0.40 11.57 -12.40
N SER A 110 1.23 12.57 -12.69
CA SER A 110 1.85 12.71 -14.02
C SER A 110 2.81 11.56 -14.35
N LEU A 111 3.50 11.01 -13.34
CA LEU A 111 4.31 9.81 -13.49
C LEU A 111 3.43 8.57 -13.63
N LEU A 112 2.37 8.44 -12.82
CA LEU A 112 1.43 7.32 -12.88
C LEU A 112 0.73 7.23 -14.23
N ASP A 113 0.36 8.34 -14.85
CA ASP A 113 -0.26 8.29 -16.17
C ASP A 113 0.68 7.72 -17.24
N VAL A 114 1.98 7.98 -17.13
CA VAL A 114 3.00 7.35 -17.99
C VAL A 114 3.14 5.85 -17.65
N LEU A 115 3.34 5.52 -16.37
CA LEU A 115 3.51 4.14 -15.90
C LEU A 115 2.29 3.24 -16.15
N LEU A 116 1.10 3.83 -16.26
CA LEU A 116 -0.15 3.12 -16.54
C LEU A 116 -0.49 3.10 -18.03
N GLY A 117 0.32 3.71 -18.90
CA GLY A 117 0.15 3.76 -20.35
C GLY A 117 -0.96 4.70 -20.83
N ARG A 118 -1.34 5.69 -20.02
CA ARG A 118 -2.35 6.70 -20.35
C ARG A 118 -1.74 7.91 -21.07
N SER A 119 -0.46 8.15 -20.83
CA SER A 119 0.31 9.23 -21.43
C SER A 119 1.59 8.67 -22.05
N GLY A 120 1.98 9.21 -23.19
CA GLY A 120 3.29 8.93 -23.79
C GLY A 120 4.43 9.53 -22.97
N ILE A 121 5.65 9.11 -23.29
CA ILE A 121 6.89 9.60 -22.68
C ILE A 121 7.80 10.18 -23.76
N SER A 122 8.49 11.29 -23.46
CA SER A 122 9.48 11.86 -24.36
C SER A 122 10.80 11.09 -24.33
N ASP A 123 11.54 11.10 -25.44
CA ASP A 123 12.83 10.40 -25.53
C ASP A 123 13.85 10.91 -24.50
N GLU A 124 13.84 12.22 -24.21
CA GLU A 124 14.65 12.80 -23.13
C GLU A 124 14.38 12.13 -21.77
N LYS A 125 13.11 11.87 -21.46
CA LYS A 125 12.74 11.18 -20.22
C LYS A 125 13.09 9.70 -20.26
N LYS A 126 12.97 9.02 -21.42
CA LYS A 126 13.43 7.63 -21.59
C LYS A 126 14.93 7.49 -21.27
N VAL A 127 15.75 8.44 -21.74
CA VAL A 127 17.18 8.48 -21.43
C VAL A 127 17.42 8.62 -19.92
N LYS A 128 16.71 9.55 -19.25
CA LYS A 128 16.81 9.71 -17.79
C LYS A 128 16.41 8.45 -17.03
N ILE A 129 15.34 7.77 -17.45
CA ILE A 129 14.92 6.49 -16.85
C ILE A 129 16.03 5.46 -17.00
N ASN A 130 16.59 5.30 -18.21
CA ASN A 130 17.68 4.35 -18.44
C ASN A 130 18.91 4.63 -17.57
N VAL A 131 19.24 5.91 -17.35
CA VAL A 131 20.33 6.30 -16.44
C VAL A 131 20.00 5.92 -15.00
N LEU A 132 18.79 6.22 -14.52
CA LEU A 132 18.32 5.87 -13.17
C LEU A 132 18.34 4.35 -12.93
N LEU A 133 17.77 3.56 -13.85
CA LEU A 133 17.73 2.10 -13.76
C LEU A 133 19.14 1.48 -13.74
N LYS A 134 20.08 2.04 -14.51
CA LYS A 134 21.49 1.61 -14.49
C LYS A 134 22.19 1.91 -13.16
N LYS A 135 21.86 3.02 -12.49
CA LYS A 135 22.40 3.34 -11.15
C LYS A 135 21.94 2.29 -10.13
N ILE A 136 20.65 2.00 -10.09
CA ILE A 136 20.06 1.04 -9.15
C ILE A 136 20.59 -0.37 -9.40
N SER A 137 20.80 -0.75 -10.66
CA SER A 137 21.35 -2.07 -11.02
C SER A 137 22.84 -2.25 -10.66
N LYS A 138 23.56 -1.15 -10.39
CA LYS A 138 24.98 -1.16 -10.02
C LYS A 138 25.23 -1.03 -8.52
N GLU A 139 24.23 -0.61 -7.73
CA GLU A 139 24.34 -0.58 -6.28
C GLU A 139 24.15 -1.99 -5.70
N PRO A 140 25.15 -2.56 -5.01
CA PRO A 140 24.95 -3.79 -4.27
C PRO A 140 24.16 -3.47 -3.00
N LYS A 141 22.83 -3.59 -3.04
CA LYS A 141 22.02 -3.48 -1.82
C LYS A 141 22.02 -4.81 -1.08
N SER A 142 22.95 -4.95 -0.14
CA SER A 142 22.77 -5.74 1.07
C SER A 142 21.56 -5.18 1.85
N ASP A 143 20.75 -6.09 2.41
CA ASP A 143 19.74 -5.84 3.45
C ASP A 143 18.45 -5.07 3.12
N GLN A 144 17.77 -5.38 2.01
CA GLN A 144 16.33 -5.09 1.90
C GLN A 144 15.54 -6.27 1.29
N ILE A 145 14.94 -7.05 2.20
CA ILE A 145 13.91 -8.11 2.06
C ILE A 145 14.27 -9.28 1.10
N PRO A 146 14.30 -10.54 1.60
CA PRO A 146 14.67 -11.71 0.80
C PRO A 146 13.82 -11.87 -0.46
N ARG A 147 14.54 -12.01 -1.57
CA ARG A 147 14.09 -12.47 -2.90
C ARG A 147 13.53 -13.91 -2.91
N ALA A 148 13.04 -14.44 -1.79
CA ALA A 148 12.61 -15.82 -1.66
C ALA A 148 11.24 -15.92 -0.96
N SER A 149 10.29 -16.56 -1.66
CA SER A 149 8.98 -17.04 -1.18
C SER A 149 7.75 -16.14 -1.44
N LEU A 150 7.53 -15.74 -2.69
CA LEU A 150 6.19 -15.87 -3.28
C LEU A 150 6.26 -17.08 -4.22
N LYS A 151 6.10 -18.29 -3.65
CA LYS A 151 6.01 -19.52 -4.44
C LYS A 151 4.89 -19.34 -5.46
N THR A 152 5.24 -19.52 -6.73
CA THR A 152 4.30 -19.86 -7.79
C THR A 152 3.37 -20.99 -7.30
N LEU A 153 2.06 -20.85 -7.52
CA LEU A 153 1.13 -21.99 -7.45
C LEU A 153 1.69 -23.13 -8.33
N PRO A 154 2.00 -24.32 -7.79
CA PRO A 154 2.40 -25.45 -8.62
C PRO A 154 1.21 -25.91 -9.48
N PRO A 155 1.45 -26.40 -10.71
CA PRO A 155 0.42 -27.09 -11.46
C PRO A 155 0.07 -28.41 -10.77
N GLU A 156 -1.20 -28.79 -10.88
CA GLU A 156 -1.82 -29.99 -10.32
C GLU A 156 -0.91 -31.22 -10.30
N LYS A 157 -0.68 -31.77 -9.11
CA LYS A 157 -0.56 -33.23 -8.93
C LYS A 157 -1.25 -33.64 -7.63
N LYS A 158 -2.23 -34.52 -7.78
CA LYS A 158 -2.85 -35.31 -6.71
C LYS A 158 -1.74 -36.01 -5.91
N GLN A 159 -1.70 -35.78 -4.60
CA GLN A 159 -1.43 -36.82 -3.61
C GLN A 159 -1.79 -36.31 -2.22
N SER A 160 -2.62 -37.10 -1.56
CA SER A 160 -3.10 -37.01 -0.20
C SER A 160 -1.96 -37.24 0.79
N GLU A 161 -1.83 -36.36 1.79
CA GLU A 161 -1.32 -36.73 3.11
C GLU A 161 -1.84 -35.72 4.14
N ALA A 162 -2.50 -36.24 5.16
CA ALA A 162 -3.07 -35.46 6.25
C ALA A 162 -1.96 -34.95 7.16
N ILE A 163 -1.94 -33.65 7.41
CA ILE A 163 -1.15 -33.05 8.49
C ILE A 163 -2.11 -32.26 9.37
N ASP A 164 -2.28 -32.79 10.57
CA ASP A 164 -2.88 -32.15 11.72
C ASP A 164 -1.95 -31.02 12.20
N SER A 165 -2.46 -29.79 12.26
CA SER A 165 -1.81 -28.70 12.97
C SER A 165 -2.84 -27.69 13.48
N SER A 166 -3.57 -28.10 14.50
CA SER A 166 -4.17 -27.16 15.45
C SER A 166 -3.08 -26.65 16.40
N LYS A 167 -2.60 -25.42 16.19
CA LYS A 167 -1.97 -24.58 17.24
C LYS A 167 -2.21 -23.10 16.95
N ASP A 168 -3.20 -22.55 17.66
CA ASP A 168 -3.35 -21.13 17.93
C ASP A 168 -2.08 -20.61 18.62
N TYR A 169 -1.42 -19.62 18.01
CA TYR A 169 -0.46 -18.76 18.71
C TYR A 169 -1.18 -17.45 19.02
N GLN A 170 -1.75 -17.35 20.22
CA GLN A 170 -2.08 -16.04 20.80
C GLN A 170 -0.81 -15.48 21.44
N GLU A 171 -0.27 -14.43 20.84
CA GLU A 171 0.84 -13.66 21.39
C GLU A 171 0.31 -12.86 22.60
N GLN A 172 0.72 -13.24 23.81
CA GLN A 172 0.32 -12.56 25.04
C GLN A 172 1.08 -11.23 25.16
N ILE A 173 0.36 -10.11 25.08
CA ILE A 173 0.91 -8.78 25.32
C ILE A 173 1.17 -8.62 26.83
N SER A 174 2.38 -8.16 27.20
CA SER A 174 2.72 -7.89 28.61
C SER A 174 1.82 -6.78 29.17
N PRO A 175 1.22 -6.94 30.37
CA PRO A 175 0.40 -5.91 31.02
C PRO A 175 1.11 -4.56 31.18
N GLU A 176 2.42 -4.58 31.40
CA GLU A 176 3.25 -3.37 31.56
C GLU A 176 3.29 -2.53 30.27
N PHE A 177 3.35 -3.19 29.10
CA PHE A 177 3.33 -2.53 27.80
C PHE A 177 1.97 -1.90 27.50
N GLU A 178 0.88 -2.55 27.93
CA GLU A 178 -0.48 -2.04 27.75
C GLU A 178 -0.70 -0.77 28.58
N GLU A 179 -0.28 -0.77 29.85
CA GLU A 179 -0.40 0.41 30.73
C GLU A 179 0.41 1.61 30.21
N GLU A 180 1.64 1.38 29.76
CA GLU A 180 2.47 2.41 29.15
C GLU A 180 1.83 2.98 27.88
N THR A 181 1.33 2.11 27.00
CA THR A 181 0.66 2.53 25.76
C THR A 181 -0.59 3.36 26.04
N ILE A 182 -1.41 2.95 27.02
CA ILE A 182 -2.60 3.71 27.45
C ILE A 182 -2.20 5.09 27.99
N LEU A 183 -1.12 5.17 28.77
CA LEU A 183 -0.62 6.44 29.30
C LEU A 183 -0.18 7.38 28.17
N LEU A 184 0.58 6.88 27.19
CA LEU A 184 1.01 7.66 26.03
C LEU A 184 -0.17 8.16 25.20
N LEU A 185 -1.20 7.32 24.97
CA LEU A 185 -2.42 7.73 24.28
C LEU A 185 -3.19 8.83 25.03
N LYS A 186 -3.25 8.75 26.36
CA LYS A 186 -3.86 9.81 27.20
C LYS A 186 -3.08 11.12 27.08
N MET A 187 -1.75 11.08 27.10
CA MET A 187 -0.90 12.26 26.92
C MET A 187 -1.08 12.88 25.53
N LEU A 188 -1.08 12.06 24.48
CA LEU A 188 -1.32 12.51 23.11
C LEU A 188 -2.69 13.20 22.98
N LYS A 189 -3.76 12.59 23.52
CA LYS A 189 -5.10 13.18 23.53
C LYS A 189 -5.11 14.56 24.21
N LYS A 190 -4.42 14.70 25.35
CA LYS A 190 -4.31 15.99 26.08
C LYS A 190 -3.58 17.05 25.23
N ASN A 191 -2.47 16.67 24.60
CA ASN A 191 -1.69 17.58 23.76
C ASN A 191 -2.46 18.01 22.51
N ILE A 192 -3.17 17.10 21.84
CA ILE A 192 -4.03 17.43 20.69
C ILE A 192 -5.12 18.41 21.12
N LYS A 193 -5.80 18.18 22.25
CA LYS A 193 -6.82 19.10 22.78
C LYS A 193 -6.27 20.50 23.04
N LEU A 194 -5.03 20.61 23.51
CA LEU A 194 -4.38 21.89 23.79
C LEU A 194 -3.97 22.64 22.51
N LEU A 195 -3.46 21.90 21.52
CA LEU A 195 -2.89 22.48 20.29
C LEU A 195 -3.96 22.79 19.23
N ASN A 196 -5.03 21.99 19.16
CA ASN A 196 -6.02 22.10 18.09
C ASN A 196 -6.67 23.50 17.97
N PRO A 197 -7.08 24.18 19.06
CA PRO A 197 -7.63 25.54 18.95
C PRO A 197 -6.61 26.56 18.44
N ARG A 198 -5.32 26.39 18.80
CA ARG A 198 -4.23 27.28 18.35
C ARG A 198 -3.93 27.07 16.87
N LEU A 199 -3.92 25.83 16.40
CA LEU A 199 -3.78 25.49 14.99
C LEU A 199 -4.97 25.97 14.16
N ALA A 200 -6.19 25.81 14.66
CA ALA A 200 -7.40 26.31 14.00
C ALA A 200 -7.36 27.84 13.84
N ASN A 201 -6.92 28.57 14.86
CA ASN A 201 -6.72 30.02 14.75
C ASN A 201 -5.64 30.39 13.72
N LEU A 202 -4.52 29.65 13.67
CA LEU A 202 -3.44 29.87 12.70
C LEU A 202 -3.88 29.64 11.25
N ILE A 203 -4.78 28.69 11.01
CA ILE A 203 -5.28 28.35 9.66
C ILE A 203 -6.50 29.19 9.29
N SER A 204 -7.16 29.84 10.25
CA SER A 204 -8.32 30.70 10.00
C SER A 204 -7.99 31.92 9.14
N ASP A 205 -9.01 32.50 8.52
CA ASP A 205 -8.91 33.74 7.73
C ASP A 205 -8.54 34.96 8.58
N LYS A 206 -8.55 34.84 9.92
CA LYS A 206 -8.07 35.89 10.83
C LYS A 206 -6.55 36.08 10.76
N VAL A 207 -5.81 35.09 10.26
CA VAL A 207 -4.35 35.17 10.07
C VAL A 207 -4.06 35.18 8.57
N SER A 208 -3.47 36.28 8.08
CA SER A 208 -3.14 36.41 6.66
C SER A 208 -2.16 35.31 6.19
N ALA A 209 -2.20 34.99 4.90
CA ALA A 209 -1.27 34.02 4.30
C ALA A 209 0.20 34.41 4.50
N GLN A 210 0.51 35.71 4.49
CA GLN A 210 1.84 36.24 4.78
C GLN A 210 2.26 35.97 6.23
N ASN A 211 1.37 36.19 7.21
CA ASN A 211 1.66 35.93 8.62
C ASN A 211 1.79 34.42 8.91
N ARG A 212 1.03 33.57 8.21
CA ARG A 212 1.24 32.11 8.25
C ARG A 212 2.61 31.71 7.71
N GLY A 213 3.06 32.37 6.64
CA GLY A 213 4.41 32.20 6.09
C GLY A 213 5.50 32.55 7.10
N VAL A 214 5.40 33.72 7.75
CA VAL A 214 6.34 34.17 8.79
C VAL A 214 6.35 33.20 9.98
N PHE A 215 5.18 32.70 10.40
CA PHE A 215 5.10 31.71 11.47
C PHE A 215 5.81 30.41 11.10
N ARG A 216 5.57 29.89 9.89
CA ARG A 216 6.23 28.69 9.38
C ARG A 216 7.75 28.86 9.28
N ASP A 217 8.21 30.04 8.86
CA ASP A 217 9.62 30.33 8.71
C ASP A 217 10.31 30.48 10.07
N ARG A 218 9.65 31.09 11.07
CA ARG A 218 10.13 31.16 12.46
C ARG A 218 10.08 29.84 13.22
N ALA A 219 9.05 29.02 12.97
CA ALA A 219 8.94 27.68 13.55
C ALA A 219 9.94 26.69 12.94
N GLY A 220 10.56 27.03 11.81
CA GLY A 220 11.40 26.14 11.03
C GLY A 220 10.57 25.27 10.10
N LYS A 221 10.73 25.47 8.78
CA LYS A 221 10.03 24.71 7.74
C LYS A 221 10.14 23.19 7.93
N LYS A 222 11.33 22.74 8.36
CA LYS A 222 11.64 21.34 8.65
C LYS A 222 10.78 20.77 9.79
N LEU A 223 10.69 21.47 10.91
CA LEU A 223 9.88 21.07 12.06
C LEU A 223 8.39 20.96 11.69
N VAL A 224 7.88 21.92 10.92
CA VAL A 224 6.47 21.89 10.47
C VAL A 224 6.21 20.71 9.53
N SER A 225 7.14 20.39 8.62
CA SER A 225 7.00 19.23 7.74
C SER A 225 7.10 17.90 8.48
N GLU A 226 8.03 17.77 9.42
CA GLU A 226 8.22 16.57 10.24
C GLU A 226 6.98 16.31 11.10
N LEU A 227 6.50 17.34 11.81
CA LEU A 227 5.28 17.26 12.61
C LEU A 227 4.05 16.88 11.77
N THR A 228 3.93 17.42 10.55
CA THR A 228 2.82 17.08 9.64
C THR A 228 2.87 15.62 9.20
N SER A 229 4.07 15.12 8.89
CA SER A 229 4.30 13.73 8.50
C SER A 229 3.97 12.76 9.65
N GLU A 230 4.52 13.02 10.83
CA GLU A 230 4.34 12.19 12.02
C GLU A 230 2.88 12.15 12.48
N LEU A 231 2.21 13.30 12.55
CA LEU A 231 0.78 13.35 12.86
C LEU A 231 -0.08 12.63 11.80
N GLY A 232 0.33 12.69 10.53
CA GLY A 232 -0.30 11.95 9.45
C GLY A 232 -0.21 10.43 9.66
N ALA A 233 0.97 9.93 10.01
CA ALA A 233 1.20 8.52 10.30
C ALA A 233 0.38 8.05 11.53
N VAL A 234 0.41 8.82 12.62
CA VAL A 234 -0.35 8.52 13.84
C VAL A 234 -1.87 8.49 13.56
N LYS A 235 -2.38 9.43 12.75
CA LYS A 235 -3.79 9.43 12.33
C LYS A 235 -4.17 8.16 11.57
N LEU A 236 -3.31 7.69 10.66
CA LEU A 236 -3.55 6.46 9.91
C LEU A 236 -3.59 5.24 10.83
N GLN A 237 -2.66 5.15 11.79
CA GLN A 237 -2.60 4.06 12.76
C GLN A 237 -3.82 4.05 13.70
N LEU A 238 -4.20 5.20 14.27
CA LEU A 238 -5.39 5.33 15.11
C LEU A 238 -6.67 4.96 14.37
N ASN A 239 -6.79 5.35 13.09
CA ASN A 239 -7.94 4.97 12.28
C ASN A 239 -7.98 3.46 12.01
N SER A 240 -6.82 2.80 11.86
CA SER A 240 -6.75 1.33 11.76
C SER A 240 -7.22 0.68 13.06
N MET A 241 -6.67 1.14 14.20
CA MET A 241 -7.06 0.63 15.53
C MET A 241 -8.56 0.78 15.79
N CYS A 242 -9.14 1.97 15.58
CA CYS A 242 -10.58 2.19 15.74
C CYS A 242 -11.41 1.29 14.81
N SER A 243 -10.94 1.05 13.59
CA SER A 243 -11.62 0.18 12.63
C SER A 243 -11.57 -1.29 13.05
N GLU A 244 -10.46 -1.73 13.65
CA GLU A 244 -10.29 -3.07 14.21
C GLU A 244 -11.13 -3.27 15.47
N THR A 245 -11.11 -2.31 16.40
CA THR A 245 -11.97 -2.33 17.60
C THR A 245 -13.45 -2.38 17.21
N ALA A 246 -13.88 -1.59 16.22
CA ALA A 246 -15.25 -1.61 15.73
C ALA A 246 -15.63 -2.95 15.07
N ARG A 247 -14.69 -3.63 14.40
CA ARG A 247 -14.92 -4.99 13.86
C ARG A 247 -15.06 -6.01 14.98
N ASN A 248 -14.17 -5.97 15.98
CA ASN A 248 -14.20 -6.91 17.10
C ASN A 248 -15.48 -6.77 17.94
N LEU A 249 -15.94 -5.53 18.16
CA LEU A 249 -17.21 -5.26 18.84
C LEU A 249 -18.44 -5.73 18.03
N ASN A 250 -18.40 -5.67 16.70
CA ASN A 250 -19.48 -6.19 15.86
C ASN A 250 -19.47 -7.72 15.80
N LEU A 251 -18.30 -8.36 15.84
CA LEU A 251 -18.17 -9.82 15.94
C LEU A 251 -18.71 -10.33 17.28
N GLN A 252 -18.39 -9.67 18.40
CA GLN A 252 -18.93 -10.03 19.73
C GLN A 252 -20.46 -9.86 19.83
N LYS A 253 -21.05 -8.89 19.11
CA LYS A 253 -22.51 -8.73 19.05
C LYS A 253 -23.20 -9.85 18.26
N CYS A 254 -22.54 -10.41 17.25
CA CYS A 254 -23.05 -11.56 16.52
C CYS A 254 -22.98 -12.85 17.36
N GLU A 255 -21.97 -13.01 18.20
CA GLU A 255 -21.82 -14.17 19.09
C GLU A 255 -22.78 -14.15 20.28
N THR A 256 -23.10 -12.96 20.81
CA THR A 256 -24.03 -12.81 21.95
C THR A 256 -25.51 -12.69 21.55
N GLY A 257 -25.80 -12.43 20.28
CA GLY A 257 -27.16 -12.37 19.73
C GLY A 257 -27.81 -13.73 19.41
N GLY A 258 -27.07 -14.83 19.55
CA GLY A 258 -27.52 -16.21 19.29
C GLY A 258 -28.02 -16.98 20.52
N GLN A 259 -28.06 -16.35 21.70
CA GLN A 259 -28.64 -16.95 22.91
C GLN A 259 -29.90 -16.19 23.33
N LYS A 260 -31.02 -16.51 22.68
CA LYS A 260 -32.38 -16.34 23.22
C LYS A 260 -33.25 -17.48 22.75
#